data_AF-A0A356IDQ9-F1
#
_entry.id   AF-A0A356IDQ9-F1
#
_cell.length_a   1.000
_cell.length_b   1.000
_cell.length_c   1.000
_cell.angle_alpha   90.00
_cell.angle_beta   90.00
_cell.angle_gamma   90.00
#
_symmetry.space_group_name_H-M   'P 1'
#
loop_
_entity.id
_entity.type
_entity.pdbx_description
1 polymer ?
#
loop_
_entity_poly.entity_id
_entity_poly.type
_entity_poly.pdbx_seq_one_letter_code
_entity_poly.pdbx_strand_id
1 'polypeptide(L)'
;MSEGWPYLLTGIVVGLAGGFAPGPITTLVIAQSLRYGIREGVKIAVAPILTDAPIAIVAIFVIGRLADAKGALGIIALLGAVFLTYLAYDSFITPPSLTVATEGNELNSLRKGALTNLVNPNPYLFWFTIGAPLVHEASSVNYWFVGMFLVGLYVCLVGAKITFAIVAGQGRVWLKGPAYTYVNRTLGVALILFAIKFTRDGLIYLDLL
;
A
#
# COMPACT_ATOMS: atom_id res chain seq x y z
N MET A 1 -2.36 24.14 -9.80
CA MET A 1 -3.07 22.83 -10.00
C MET A 1 -2.22 21.82 -10.76
N SER A 2 -1.41 22.22 -11.75
CA SER A 2 -0.52 21.33 -12.52
C SER A 2 0.44 20.49 -11.66
N GLU A 3 0.96 21.07 -10.57
CA GLU A 3 1.88 20.39 -9.64
C GLU A 3 1.23 19.33 -8.73
N GLY A 4 -0.10 19.23 -8.71
CA GLY A 4 -0.82 18.25 -7.89
C GLY A 4 -0.87 16.85 -8.52
N TRP A 5 -0.77 16.75 -9.84
CA TRP A 5 -0.91 15.47 -10.56
C TRP A 5 0.12 14.41 -10.18
N PRO A 6 1.41 14.74 -9.98
CA PRO A 6 2.40 13.78 -9.51
C PRO A 6 2.01 13.10 -8.19
N TYR A 7 1.41 13.84 -7.25
CA TYR A 7 0.98 13.31 -5.96
C TYR A 7 -0.21 12.36 -6.10
N LEU A 8 -1.20 12.71 -6.93
CA LEU A 8 -2.32 11.81 -7.24
C LEU A 8 -1.82 10.53 -7.94
N LEU A 9 -0.96 10.65 -8.95
CA LEU A 9 -0.39 9.52 -9.67
C LEU A 9 0.42 8.62 -8.74
N THR A 10 1.22 9.21 -7.86
CA THR A 10 1.97 8.46 -6.84
C THR A 10 1.03 7.69 -5.94
N GLY A 11 -0.02 8.35 -5.41
CA GLY A 11 -1.07 7.71 -4.62
C GLY A 11 -1.74 6.55 -5.35
N ILE A 12 -2.11 6.74 -6.62
CA ILE A 12 -2.70 5.70 -7.47
C ILE A 12 -1.75 4.51 -7.59
N VAL A 13 -0.48 4.73 -7.96
CA VAL A 13 0.46 3.63 -8.20
C VAL A 13 0.73 2.85 -6.92
N VAL A 14 1.08 3.52 -5.83
CA VAL A 14 1.41 2.83 -4.57
C VAL A 14 0.15 2.19 -3.94
N GLY A 15 -1.02 2.82 -4.12
CA GLY A 15 -2.31 2.27 -3.70
C GLY A 15 -2.67 1.01 -4.48
N LEU A 16 -2.55 1.01 -5.80
CA LEU A 16 -2.78 -0.19 -6.62
C LEU A 16 -1.76 -1.28 -6.30
N ALA A 17 -0.48 -0.92 -6.14
CA ALA A 17 0.58 -1.86 -5.76
C ALA A 17 0.27 -2.55 -4.42
N GLY A 18 0.04 -1.79 -3.35
CA GLY A 18 -0.34 -2.37 -2.04
C GLY A 18 -1.74 -3.01 -2.01
N GLY A 19 -2.58 -2.67 -2.99
CA GLY A 19 -3.93 -3.21 -3.16
C GLY A 19 -3.92 -4.61 -3.78
N PHE A 20 -3.12 -4.79 -4.83
CA PHE A 20 -2.97 -6.05 -5.56
C PHE A 20 -1.86 -6.96 -5.03
N ALA A 21 -0.96 -6.41 -4.20
CA ALA A 21 0.10 -7.17 -3.55
C ALA A 21 -0.50 -8.38 -2.79
N PRO A 22 0.06 -9.58 -2.99
CA PRO A 22 -0.29 -10.73 -2.18
C PRO A 22 0.15 -10.46 -0.74
N GLY A 23 -0.67 -10.84 0.23
CA GLY A 23 -0.36 -10.59 1.63
C GLY A 23 -1.48 -11.00 2.58
N PRO A 24 -1.24 -10.99 3.90
CA PRO A 24 -2.16 -11.54 4.88
C PRO A 24 -3.59 -10.96 4.78
N ILE A 25 -3.70 -9.65 4.60
CA ILE A 25 -5.00 -8.99 4.47
C ILE A 25 -5.69 -9.33 3.15
N THR A 26 -4.97 -9.34 2.03
CA THR A 26 -5.50 -9.69 0.71
C THR A 26 -5.98 -11.13 0.68
N THR A 27 -5.21 -12.05 1.26
CA THR A 27 -5.59 -13.46 1.44
C THR A 27 -6.85 -13.59 2.30
N LEU A 28 -6.95 -12.82 3.38
CA LEU A 28 -8.12 -12.82 4.25
C LEU A 28 -9.37 -12.27 3.53
N VAL A 29 -9.24 -11.21 2.71
CA VAL A 29 -10.33 -10.70 1.86
C VAL A 29 -10.85 -11.82 0.95
N ILE A 30 -9.95 -12.50 0.25
CA ILE A 30 -10.31 -13.57 -0.69
C ILE A 30 -10.99 -14.74 0.05
N ALA A 31 -10.40 -15.21 1.16
CA ALA A 31 -10.93 -16.32 1.93
C ALA A 31 -12.32 -16.03 2.51
N GLN A 32 -12.53 -14.82 3.04
CA GLN A 32 -13.81 -14.41 3.61
C GLN A 32 -14.86 -14.18 2.53
N SER A 33 -14.47 -13.63 1.37
CA SER A 33 -15.37 -13.53 0.21
C SER A 33 -15.84 -14.88 -0.34
N LEU A 34 -14.95 -15.87 -0.40
CA LEU A 34 -15.29 -17.22 -0.84
C LEU A 34 -16.24 -17.92 0.14
N ARG A 35 -16.04 -17.74 1.44
CA ARG A 35 -16.75 -18.51 2.47
C ARG A 35 -18.04 -17.87 2.94
N TYR A 36 -18.07 -16.54 3.06
CA TYR A 36 -19.18 -15.78 3.65
C TYR A 36 -19.75 -14.72 2.69
N GLY A 37 -19.30 -14.72 1.43
CA GLY A 37 -19.80 -13.84 0.39
C GLY A 37 -19.07 -12.50 0.30
N ILE A 38 -19.32 -11.79 -0.82
CA ILE A 38 -18.61 -10.55 -1.21
C ILE A 38 -18.62 -9.50 -0.09
N ARG A 39 -19.77 -9.34 0.60
CA ARG A 39 -19.95 -8.34 1.66
C ARG A 39 -18.92 -8.48 2.78
N GLU A 40 -18.59 -9.70 3.19
CA GLU A 40 -17.63 -9.93 4.26
C GLU A 40 -16.19 -9.61 3.84
N GLY A 41 -15.81 -9.94 2.61
CA GLY A 41 -14.51 -9.50 2.08
C GLY A 41 -14.41 -7.99 1.90
N VAL A 42 -15.50 -7.31 1.49
CA VAL A 42 -15.52 -5.83 1.40
C VAL A 42 -15.31 -5.19 2.77
N LYS A 43 -15.91 -5.73 3.84
CA LYS A 43 -15.66 -5.25 5.21
C LYS A 43 -14.17 -5.33 5.57
N ILE A 44 -13.48 -6.39 5.17
CA ILE A 44 -12.02 -6.52 5.40
C ILE A 44 -11.22 -5.58 4.49
N ALA A 45 -11.64 -5.41 3.24
CA ALA A 45 -10.97 -4.54 2.27
C ALA A 45 -10.91 -3.07 2.71
N VAL A 46 -11.88 -2.62 3.50
CA VAL A 46 -11.96 -1.26 4.06
C VAL A 46 -11.12 -1.09 5.34
N ALA A 47 -10.70 -2.19 5.99
CA ALA A 47 -9.94 -2.14 7.24
C ALA A 47 -8.67 -1.27 7.20
N PRO A 48 -7.90 -1.19 6.09
CA PRO A 48 -6.75 -0.28 5.99
C PRO A 48 -7.10 1.19 6.24
N ILE A 49 -8.27 1.68 5.81
CA ILE A 49 -8.65 3.09 6.07
C ILE A 49 -8.67 3.39 7.58
N LEU A 50 -9.18 2.44 8.38
CA LEU A 50 -9.29 2.61 9.83
C LEU A 50 -7.97 2.38 10.56
N THR A 51 -7.16 1.45 10.07
CA THR A 51 -5.94 1.00 10.77
C THR A 51 -4.69 1.73 10.33
N ASP A 52 -4.64 2.20 9.09
CA ASP A 52 -3.53 3.01 8.59
C ASP A 52 -3.61 4.42 9.15
N ALA A 53 -4.81 4.97 9.43
CA ALA A 53 -4.96 6.32 9.98
C ALA A 53 -4.12 6.58 11.26
N PRO A 54 -4.19 5.77 12.34
CA PRO A 54 -3.35 5.97 13.52
C PRO A 54 -1.85 5.81 13.20
N ILE A 55 -1.47 4.86 12.33
CA ILE A 55 -0.08 4.65 11.92
C ILE A 55 0.43 5.88 11.16
N ALA A 56 -0.37 6.39 10.23
CA ALA A 56 -0.09 7.57 9.42
C ALA A 56 0.10 8.80 10.29
N ILE A 57 -0.79 9.03 11.26
CA ILE A 57 -0.69 10.17 12.17
C ILE A 57 0.63 10.14 12.94
N VAL A 58 0.99 8.97 13.50
CA VAL A 58 2.26 8.80 14.22
C VAL A 58 3.46 9.00 13.28
N ALA A 59 3.43 8.39 12.10
CA ALA A 59 4.51 8.53 11.12
C ALA A 59 4.68 9.97 10.66
N ILE A 60 3.60 10.66 10.29
CA ILE A 60 3.61 12.08 9.88
C ILE A 60 4.17 12.96 11.00
N PHE A 61 3.77 12.71 12.24
CA PHE A 61 4.31 13.43 13.40
C PHE A 61 5.81 13.20 13.56
N VAL A 62 6.28 11.95 13.52
CA VAL A 62 7.70 11.61 13.67
C VAL A 62 8.52 12.21 12.54
N ILE A 63 8.09 12.03 11.29
CA ILE A 63 8.79 12.57 10.11
C ILE A 63 8.81 14.11 10.13
N GLY A 64 7.71 14.75 10.54
CA GLY A 64 7.67 16.19 10.70
C GLY A 64 8.67 16.73 11.72
N ARG A 65 9.08 15.94 12.73
CA ARG A 65 10.13 16.29 13.70
C ARG A 65 11.55 16.02 13.19
N LEU A 66 11.68 15.16 12.20
CA LEU A 66 12.96 14.81 11.57
C LEU A 66 13.22 15.61 10.28
N ALA A 67 12.27 16.47 9.88
CA ALA A 67 12.32 17.21 8.62
C ALA A 67 13.59 18.06 8.45
N ASP A 68 14.10 18.64 9.54
CA ASP A 68 15.33 19.45 9.51
C ASP A 68 16.62 18.60 9.50
N ALA A 69 16.51 17.31 9.82
CA ALA A 69 17.64 16.38 9.87
C ALA A 69 17.81 15.68 8.52
N LYS A 70 18.47 16.35 7.57
CA LYS A 70 18.74 15.82 6.22
C LYS A 70 19.26 14.38 6.23
N GLY A 71 20.23 14.07 7.09
CA GLY A 71 20.77 12.70 7.19
C GLY A 71 19.74 11.65 7.60
N ALA A 72 18.80 12.00 8.48
CA ALA A 72 17.70 11.09 8.86
C ALA A 72 16.73 10.88 7.69
N LEU A 73 16.34 11.95 6.98
CA LEU A 73 15.51 11.84 5.78
C LEU A 73 16.19 11.03 4.68
N GLY A 74 17.51 11.17 4.52
CA GLY A 74 18.30 10.40 3.57
C GLY A 74 18.28 8.90 3.86
N ILE A 75 18.51 8.51 5.12
CA ILE A 75 18.42 7.11 5.56
C ILE A 75 17.00 6.57 5.36
N ILE A 76 15.98 7.34 5.72
CA ILE A 76 14.57 6.95 5.57
C ILE A 76 14.21 6.74 4.09
N ALA A 77 14.67 7.63 3.20
CA ALA A 77 14.47 7.51 1.77
C ALA A 77 15.15 6.24 1.21
N LEU A 78 16.37 5.91 1.64
CA LEU A 78 17.05 4.68 1.25
C LEU A 78 16.34 3.42 1.77
N LEU A 79 15.85 3.44 3.01
CA LEU A 79 15.00 2.35 3.54
C LEU A 79 13.71 2.20 2.73
N GLY A 80 13.10 3.33 2.31
CA GLY A 80 11.96 3.34 1.42
C GLY A 80 12.27 2.73 0.06
N ALA A 81 13.43 3.03 -0.52
CA ALA A 81 13.88 2.43 -1.77
C ALA A 81 14.04 0.90 -1.63
N VAL A 82 14.70 0.43 -0.57
CA VAL A 82 14.84 -1.01 -0.28
C VAL A 82 13.47 -1.68 -0.16
N PHE A 83 12.53 -1.04 0.56
CA PHE A 83 11.18 -1.56 0.71
C PHE A 83 10.39 -1.57 -0.60
N LEU A 84 10.49 -0.53 -1.44
CA LEU A 84 9.88 -0.49 -2.77
C LEU A 84 10.46 -1.56 -3.70
N THR A 85 11.77 -1.79 -3.66
CA THR A 85 12.41 -2.88 -4.41
C THR A 85 11.92 -4.25 -3.94
N TYR A 86 11.77 -4.45 -2.63
CA TYR A 86 11.17 -5.67 -2.07
C TYR A 86 9.73 -5.87 -2.59
N LEU A 87 8.89 -4.84 -2.54
CA LEU A 87 7.52 -4.92 -3.07
C LEU A 87 7.50 -5.19 -4.58
N ALA A 88 8.40 -4.57 -5.35
CA ALA A 88 8.52 -4.83 -6.78
C ALA A 88 8.92 -6.28 -7.07
N TYR A 89 9.89 -6.82 -6.32
CA TYR A 89 10.31 -8.21 -6.41
C TYR A 89 9.16 -9.17 -6.11
N ASP A 90 8.42 -8.92 -5.02
CA ASP A 90 7.23 -9.70 -4.65
C ASP A 90 6.16 -9.65 -5.75
N SER A 91 5.96 -8.48 -6.37
CA SER A 91 5.07 -8.29 -7.52
C SER A 91 5.46 -9.10 -8.76
N PHE A 92 6.73 -9.49 -8.92
CA PHE A 92 7.19 -10.29 -10.06
C PHE A 92 7.14 -11.80 -9.82
N ILE A 93 7.33 -12.23 -8.58
CA ILE A 93 7.71 -13.61 -8.27
C ILE A 93 6.64 -14.36 -7.52
N THR A 94 5.83 -13.68 -6.69
CA THR A 94 4.90 -14.38 -5.81
C THR A 94 3.67 -14.84 -6.60
N PRO A 95 3.49 -16.16 -6.82
CA PRO A 95 2.26 -16.66 -7.38
C PRO A 95 1.13 -16.43 -6.37
N PRO A 96 -0.11 -16.24 -6.84
CA PRO A 96 -1.26 -16.05 -5.96
C PRO A 96 -1.46 -17.30 -5.07
N SER A 97 -1.03 -17.20 -3.80
CA SER A 97 -1.21 -18.27 -2.83
C SER A 97 -2.64 -18.23 -2.28
N LEU A 98 -3.49 -19.12 -2.77
CA LEU A 98 -4.84 -19.33 -2.25
C LEU A 98 -4.85 -20.40 -1.15
N THR A 99 -3.86 -20.40 -0.26
CA THR A 99 -3.90 -21.27 0.92
C THR A 99 -4.89 -20.69 1.92
N VAL A 100 -6.11 -21.20 1.87
CA VAL A 100 -7.21 -20.85 2.78
C VAL A 100 -6.88 -21.47 4.14
N ALA A 101 -6.37 -20.65 5.07
CA ALA A 101 -6.34 -21.04 6.48
C ALA A 101 -7.77 -21.09 7.00
N THR A 102 -8.19 -22.29 7.37
CA THR A 102 -9.50 -22.61 7.92
C THR A 102 -9.57 -22.19 9.38
N GLU A 103 -10.23 -21.07 9.70
CA GLU A 103 -10.93 -20.90 10.99
C GLU A 103 -11.83 -19.64 11.07
N GLY A 104 -13.02 -19.80 11.65
CA GLY A 104 -13.72 -18.72 12.38
C GLY A 104 -14.90 -17.99 11.73
N ASN A 105 -16.00 -17.95 12.50
CA ASN A 105 -17.32 -17.31 12.40
C ASN A 105 -17.43 -15.94 11.67
N GLU A 106 -18.61 -15.67 11.09
CA GLU A 106 -19.04 -14.53 10.25
C GLU A 106 -19.03 -13.17 10.99
N LEU A 107 -19.20 -13.17 12.31
CA LEU A 107 -19.63 -11.99 13.06
C LEU A 107 -18.57 -10.87 13.23
N ASN A 108 -17.32 -11.01 12.74
CA ASN A 108 -16.21 -10.09 13.08
C ASN A 108 -15.22 -9.80 11.93
N SER A 109 -15.66 -9.87 10.66
CA SER A 109 -14.79 -9.68 9.49
C SER A 109 -13.98 -8.38 9.52
N LEU A 110 -14.59 -7.24 9.89
CA LEU A 110 -13.88 -5.96 10.00
C LEU A 110 -12.81 -5.99 11.11
N ARG A 111 -13.12 -6.55 12.28
CA ARG A 111 -12.17 -6.66 13.41
C ARG A 111 -10.99 -7.57 13.05
N LYS A 112 -11.25 -8.68 12.36
CA LYS A 112 -10.20 -9.57 11.84
C LYS A 112 -9.32 -8.82 10.83
N GLY A 113 -9.93 -8.14 9.86
CA GLY A 113 -9.21 -7.31 8.89
C GLY A 113 -8.33 -6.25 9.57
N ALA A 114 -8.85 -5.58 10.59
CA ALA A 114 -8.11 -4.59 11.35
C ALA A 114 -6.91 -5.20 12.09
N LEU A 115 -7.11 -6.31 12.82
CA LEU A 115 -6.02 -7.01 13.51
C LEU A 115 -4.95 -7.53 12.53
N THR A 116 -5.38 -8.14 11.41
CA THR A 116 -4.46 -8.62 10.38
C THR A 116 -3.66 -7.48 9.76
N ASN A 117 -4.26 -6.31 9.54
CA ASN A 117 -3.53 -5.16 9.00
C ASN A 117 -2.59 -4.52 10.03
N LEU A 118 -2.98 -4.47 11.31
CA LEU A 118 -2.14 -3.92 12.39
C LEU A 118 -0.94 -4.81 12.73
N VAL A 119 -1.04 -6.12 12.53
CA VAL A 119 0.11 -7.03 12.72
C VAL A 119 0.99 -7.10 11.46
N ASN A 120 0.48 -6.64 10.32
CA ASN A 120 1.25 -6.59 9.09
C ASN A 120 2.37 -5.54 9.21
N PRO A 121 3.64 -5.87 8.92
CA PRO A 121 4.72 -4.88 8.93
C PRO A 121 4.61 -3.87 7.77
N ASN A 122 3.92 -4.19 6.68
CA ASN A 122 3.91 -3.38 5.46
C ASN A 122 3.34 -1.96 5.65
N PRO A 123 2.20 -1.74 6.33
CA PRO A 123 1.70 -0.39 6.59
C PRO A 123 2.68 0.48 7.38
N TYR A 124 3.39 -0.09 8.35
CA TYR A 124 4.40 0.65 9.13
C TYR A 124 5.58 1.04 8.25
N LEU A 125 6.16 0.07 7.53
CA LEU A 125 7.26 0.35 6.60
C LEU A 125 6.85 1.40 5.58
N PHE A 126 5.67 1.25 4.97
CA PHE A 126 5.13 2.22 4.02
C PHE A 126 5.00 3.62 4.64
N TRP A 127 4.29 3.76 5.76
CA TRP A 127 4.01 5.08 6.33
C TRP A 127 5.27 5.78 6.83
N PHE A 128 6.21 5.07 7.45
CA PHE A 128 7.43 5.69 7.95
C PHE A 128 8.44 6.00 6.84
N THR A 129 8.50 5.20 5.76
CA THR A 129 9.54 5.36 4.74
C THR A 129 9.09 6.06 3.47
N ILE A 130 7.79 6.04 3.15
CA ILE A 130 7.24 6.56 1.88
C ILE A 130 6.09 7.52 2.15
N GLY A 131 5.05 7.06 2.85
CA GLY A 131 3.81 7.81 3.04
C GLY A 131 4.00 9.13 3.76
N ALA A 132 4.59 9.13 4.96
CA ALA A 132 4.80 10.34 5.74
C ALA A 132 5.82 11.31 5.11
N PRO A 133 6.96 10.85 4.53
CA PRO A 133 7.82 11.74 3.75
C PRO A 133 7.10 12.40 2.56
N LEU A 134 6.28 11.66 1.80
CA LEU A 134 5.49 12.22 0.71
C LEU A 134 4.41 13.20 1.19
N VAL A 135 3.77 12.93 2.33
CA VAL A 135 2.82 13.87 2.94
C VAL A 135 3.54 15.15 3.36
N HIS A 136 4.74 15.03 3.94
CA HIS A 136 5.56 16.17 4.32
C HIS A 136 5.96 17.00 3.08
N GLU A 137 6.50 16.35 2.03
CA GLU A 137 6.83 16.96 0.74
C GLU A 137 5.62 17.66 0.11
N ALA A 138 4.45 17.01 0.07
CA ALA A 138 3.23 17.61 -0.47
C ALA A 138 2.76 18.81 0.37
N SER A 139 2.83 18.72 1.70
CA SER A 139 2.36 19.76 2.62
C SER A 139 3.21 21.02 2.58
N SER A 140 4.51 20.92 2.27
CA SER A 140 5.40 22.08 2.13
C SER A 140 5.08 22.90 0.88
N VAL A 141 4.45 22.28 -0.12
CA VAL A 141 3.99 22.96 -1.35
C VAL A 141 2.54 23.41 -1.21
N ASN A 142 1.60 22.49 -0.95
CA ASN A 142 0.18 22.78 -0.79
C ASN A 142 -0.58 21.62 -0.12
N TYR A 143 -1.33 21.90 0.96
CA TYR A 143 -2.16 20.89 1.64
C TYR A 143 -3.20 20.20 0.75
N TRP A 144 -3.64 20.83 -0.36
CA TRP A 144 -4.50 20.18 -1.35
C TRP A 144 -3.83 18.95 -1.98
N PHE A 145 -2.51 18.97 -2.14
CA PHE A 145 -1.76 17.86 -2.75
C PHE A 145 -1.67 16.65 -1.82
N VAL A 146 -1.68 16.87 -0.50
CA VAL A 146 -1.86 15.79 0.49
C VAL A 146 -3.19 15.10 0.27
N GLY A 147 -4.27 15.87 0.09
CA GLY A 147 -5.59 15.33 -0.23
C GLY A 147 -5.60 14.50 -1.51
N MET A 148 -4.96 14.99 -2.58
CA MET A 148 -4.83 14.27 -3.85
C MET A 148 -4.07 12.95 -3.69
N PHE A 149 -2.95 12.94 -2.95
CA PHE A 149 -2.20 11.73 -2.65
C PHE A 149 -3.05 10.72 -1.87
N LEU A 150 -3.69 11.15 -0.77
CA LEU A 150 -4.49 10.28 0.10
C LEU A 150 -5.71 9.69 -0.64
N VAL A 151 -6.38 10.49 -1.47
CA VAL A 151 -7.50 10.02 -2.30
C VAL A 151 -7.02 8.97 -3.29
N GLY A 152 -5.94 9.24 -4.03
CA GLY A 152 -5.35 8.26 -4.96
C GLY A 152 -4.96 6.97 -4.25
N LEU A 153 -4.27 7.09 -3.11
CA LEU A 153 -3.84 5.97 -2.28
C LEU A 153 -5.02 5.10 -1.85
N TYR A 154 -5.98 5.64 -1.11
CA TYR A 154 -7.02 4.82 -0.48
C TYR A 154 -8.09 4.34 -1.47
N VAL A 155 -8.44 5.14 -2.49
CA VAL A 155 -9.38 4.69 -3.53
C VAL A 155 -8.79 3.49 -4.28
N CYS A 156 -7.52 3.54 -4.67
CA CYS A 156 -6.87 2.44 -5.36
C CYS A 156 -6.57 1.25 -4.45
N LEU A 157 -6.11 1.49 -3.21
CA LEU A 157 -5.80 0.45 -2.23
C LEU A 157 -7.03 -0.39 -1.86
N VAL A 158 -8.14 0.28 -1.54
CA VAL A 158 -9.40 -0.37 -1.16
C VAL A 158 -10.12 -0.90 -2.39
N GLY A 159 -10.13 -0.15 -3.49
CA GLY A 159 -10.74 -0.57 -4.76
C GLY A 159 -10.16 -1.87 -5.33
N ALA A 160 -8.84 -2.02 -5.28
CA ALA A 160 -8.16 -3.26 -5.68
C ALA A 160 -8.57 -4.44 -4.77
N LYS A 161 -8.62 -4.24 -3.46
CA LYS A 161 -9.06 -5.29 -2.50
C LYS A 161 -10.54 -5.65 -2.68
N ILE A 162 -11.40 -4.67 -2.96
CA ILE A 162 -12.82 -4.91 -3.29
C ILE A 162 -12.93 -5.71 -4.59
N THR A 163 -12.07 -5.46 -5.58
CA THR A 163 -12.03 -6.24 -6.81
C THR A 163 -11.72 -7.71 -6.50
N PHE A 164 -10.76 -7.98 -5.63
CA PHE A 164 -10.52 -9.34 -5.14
C PHE A 164 -11.73 -9.93 -4.42
N ALA A 165 -12.40 -9.16 -3.56
CA ALA A 165 -13.59 -9.63 -2.86
C ALA A 165 -14.72 -10.05 -3.82
N ILE A 166 -14.96 -9.25 -4.87
CA ILE A 166 -15.98 -9.52 -5.90
C ILE A 166 -15.59 -10.74 -6.74
N VAL A 167 -14.37 -10.77 -7.27
CA VAL A 167 -13.88 -11.87 -8.11
C VAL A 167 -13.91 -13.19 -7.36
N ALA A 168 -13.45 -13.18 -6.10
CA ALA A 168 -13.45 -14.34 -5.22
C ALA A 168 -14.89 -14.80 -4.90
N GLY A 169 -15.77 -13.88 -4.47
CA GLY A 169 -17.15 -14.23 -4.12
C GLY A 169 -18.02 -14.69 -5.31
N GLN A 170 -17.64 -14.35 -6.53
CA GLN A 170 -18.27 -14.87 -7.76
C GLN A 170 -17.70 -16.21 -8.23
N GLY A 171 -16.74 -16.80 -7.51
CA GLY A 171 -16.08 -18.06 -7.88
C GLY A 171 -15.22 -17.98 -9.15
N ARG A 172 -14.85 -16.77 -9.60
CA ARG A 172 -14.09 -16.59 -10.83
C ARG A 172 -12.59 -16.81 -10.59
N VAL A 173 -11.99 -17.73 -11.37
CA VAL A 173 -10.55 -18.07 -11.33
C VAL A 173 -9.70 -17.00 -12.04
N TRP A 174 -10.07 -15.71 -11.94
CA TRP A 174 -9.25 -14.61 -12.46
C TRP A 174 -7.97 -14.41 -11.63
N LEU A 175 -8.00 -14.86 -10.38
CA LEU A 175 -6.89 -14.87 -9.43
C LEU A 175 -5.72 -15.78 -9.84
N LYS A 176 -5.81 -16.54 -10.95
CA LYS A 176 -4.71 -17.37 -11.48
C LYS A 176 -4.41 -17.08 -12.96
N GLY A 177 -5.05 -16.06 -13.55
CA GLY A 177 -4.98 -15.78 -14.98
C GLY A 177 -3.80 -14.87 -15.38
N PRO A 178 -3.41 -14.85 -16.67
CA PRO A 178 -2.33 -14.01 -17.17
C PRO A 178 -2.57 -12.51 -16.95
N ALA A 179 -3.84 -12.08 -16.93
CA ALA A 179 -4.21 -10.69 -16.65
C ALA A 179 -3.73 -10.21 -15.27
N TYR A 180 -3.89 -11.02 -14.22
CA TYR A 180 -3.40 -10.69 -12.88
C TYR A 180 -1.87 -10.56 -12.87
N THR A 181 -1.18 -11.48 -13.54
CA THR A 181 0.28 -11.43 -13.68
C THR A 181 0.75 -10.17 -14.41
N TYR A 182 0.08 -9.75 -15.48
CA TYR A 182 0.44 -8.52 -16.20
C TYR A 182 0.21 -7.26 -15.35
N VAL A 183 -0.89 -7.19 -14.60
CA VAL A 183 -1.15 -6.08 -13.67
C VAL A 183 -0.03 -6.00 -12.63
N ASN A 184 0.29 -7.11 -11.97
CA ASN A 184 1.31 -7.13 -10.91
C ASN A 184 2.70 -6.79 -11.45
N ARG A 185 3.07 -7.31 -12.65
CA ARG A 185 4.33 -6.96 -13.33
C ARG A 185 4.41 -5.48 -13.68
N THR A 186 3.33 -4.89 -14.18
CA THR A 186 3.30 -3.47 -14.53
C THR A 186 3.47 -2.60 -13.28
N LEU A 187 2.81 -2.97 -12.18
CA LEU A 187 2.97 -2.30 -10.89
C LEU A 187 4.39 -2.48 -10.34
N GLY A 188 4.99 -3.66 -10.47
CA GLY A 188 6.37 -3.92 -10.08
C GLY A 188 7.37 -3.02 -10.82
N VAL A 189 7.18 -2.81 -12.13
CA VAL A 189 8.00 -1.86 -12.90
C VAL A 189 7.82 -0.43 -12.39
N ALA A 190 6.58 0.00 -12.12
CA ALA A 190 6.32 1.32 -11.58
C ALA A 190 6.94 1.52 -10.18
N LEU A 191 6.92 0.49 -9.32
CA LEU A 191 7.59 0.48 -8.02
C LEU A 191 9.11 0.60 -8.14
N ILE A 192 9.74 -0.05 -9.13
CA ILE A 192 11.18 0.13 -9.41
C ILE A 192 11.49 1.59 -9.73
N LEU A 193 10.66 2.26 -10.55
CA LEU A 193 10.86 3.68 -10.86
C LEU A 193 10.81 4.56 -9.60
N PHE A 194 9.87 4.26 -8.68
CA PHE A 194 9.84 4.93 -7.38
C PHE A 194 11.05 4.57 -6.51
N ALA A 195 11.52 3.32 -6.50
CA ALA A 195 12.71 2.93 -5.75
C ALA A 195 13.96 3.69 -6.23
N ILE A 196 14.10 3.89 -7.54
CA ILE A 196 15.17 4.71 -8.13
C ILE A 196 15.04 6.17 -7.67
N LYS A 197 13.83 6.75 -7.71
CA LYS A 197 13.57 8.11 -7.20
C LYS A 197 14.01 8.24 -5.74
N PHE A 198 13.52 7.34 -4.87
CA PHE A 198 13.83 7.34 -3.44
C PHE A 198 15.33 7.13 -3.17
N THR A 199 16.01 6.30 -3.97
CA THR A 199 17.47 6.13 -3.88
C THR A 199 18.18 7.43 -4.18
N ARG A 200 17.81 8.10 -5.28
CA ARG A 200 18.39 9.39 -5.68
C ARG A 200 18.15 10.45 -4.61
N ASP A 201 16.91 10.58 -4.13
CA ASP A 201 16.56 11.55 -3.09
C ASP A 201 17.35 11.28 -1.80
N GLY A 202 17.49 10.01 -1.43
CA GLY A 202 18.30 9.60 -0.28
C GLY A 202 19.78 9.97 -0.39
N LEU A 203 20.39 9.78 -1.56
CA LEU A 203 21.78 10.18 -1.81
C LEU A 203 21.96 11.70 -1.78
N ILE A 204 21.00 12.46 -2.32
CA ILE A 204 21.02 13.93 -2.27
C ILE A 204 20.93 14.44 -0.83
N TYR A 205 20.03 13.87 -0.01
CA TYR A 205 19.92 14.23 1.41
C TYR A 205 21.18 13.93 2.23
N LEU A 206 22.00 12.99 1.78
CA LEU A 206 23.28 12.61 2.41
C LEU A 206 24.49 13.34 1.80
N ASP A 207 24.26 14.28 0.87
CA ASP A 207 25.31 15.01 0.15
C ASP A 207 26.30 14.05 -0.58
N LEU A 208 25.80 12.89 -1.05
CA LEU A 208 26.56 11.89 -1.78
C LEU A 208 26.40 12.00 -3.31
N LEU A 209 25.53 12.90 -3.79
CA LEU A 209 25.23 13.17 -5.19
C LEU A 209 24.80 14.62 -5.37
#